data_AF-A0A2H0LYD6-F1
#
_entry.id   AF-A0A2H0LYD6-F1
#
_cell.length_a   1.000
_cell.length_b   1.000
_cell.length_c   1.000
_cell.angle_alpha   90.00
_cell.angle_beta   90.00
_cell.angle_gamma   90.00
#
_symmetry.space_group_name_H-M   'P 1'
#
loop_
_entity.id
_entity.type
_entity.pdbx_description
1 polymer ?
#
loop_
_entity_poly.entity_id
_entity_poly.type
_entity_poly.pdbx_seq_one_letter_code
_entity_poly.pdbx_strand_id
1 'polypeptide(L)'
;MDVKEQGCEACHGAGSLHVNAQTNEEKAKTIVNPGKAPEACYQCHLKQKAEFGLQYHHPLPEGKMTCTDCHDPHSPEGVRPGSLTSLGGIDRACAKCHKDQAGPFVYEHEAVREGCTVCHNVHGSINEKMLKQRDAHLCLRCHYQSTYPSIGDTSHSSRIFPGPCWSGGCHTAPHGSNYNEHERL
;
A
#
# COMPACT_ATOMS: atom_id res chain seq x y z
N MET A 1 6.92 24.62 -13.03
CA MET A 1 7.97 24.06 -13.89
C MET A 1 7.31 23.03 -14.78
N ASP A 2 7.38 23.24 -16.09
CA ASP A 2 6.81 22.35 -17.10
C ASP A 2 7.47 20.96 -17.00
N VAL A 3 6.69 19.90 -16.88
CA VAL A 3 7.14 18.50 -16.70
C VAL A 3 7.44 17.85 -18.07
N LYS A 4 8.04 18.62 -18.99
CA LYS A 4 8.46 18.13 -20.30
C LYS A 4 9.98 18.14 -20.31
N GLU A 5 10.55 16.94 -20.44
CA GLU A 5 11.99 16.60 -20.47
C GLU A 5 12.69 16.46 -19.11
N GLN A 6 12.26 15.49 -18.31
CA GLN A 6 13.15 14.87 -17.33
C GLN A 6 13.89 13.71 -18.02
N GLY A 7 15.15 13.92 -18.39
CA GLY A 7 16.03 12.87 -18.91
C GLY A 7 16.41 11.85 -17.83
N CYS A 8 17.23 10.85 -18.19
CA CYS A 8 17.69 9.80 -17.27
C CYS A 8 18.26 10.36 -15.95
N GLU A 9 18.86 11.54 -16.01
CA GLU A 9 19.50 12.21 -14.89
C GLU A 9 18.53 12.62 -13.77
N ALA A 10 17.24 12.77 -14.06
CA ALA A 10 16.23 13.10 -13.05
C ALA A 10 16.12 12.01 -11.96
N CYS A 11 16.39 10.76 -12.33
CA CYS A 11 16.36 9.62 -11.41
C CYS A 11 17.76 9.08 -11.11
N HIS A 12 18.66 9.15 -12.09
CA HIS A 12 19.98 8.51 -12.02
C HIS A 12 21.12 9.46 -11.69
N GLY A 13 20.89 10.76 -11.51
CA GLY A 13 21.96 11.74 -11.29
C GLY A 13 22.68 12.15 -12.59
N ALA A 14 23.57 13.13 -12.50
CA ALA A 14 24.21 13.73 -13.66
C ALA A 14 25.20 12.76 -14.35
N GLY A 15 24.87 12.33 -15.57
CA GLY A 15 25.71 11.45 -16.37
C GLY A 15 27.02 12.13 -16.80
N SER A 16 27.01 13.44 -16.98
CA SER A 16 28.21 14.22 -17.28
C SER A 16 29.30 14.09 -16.19
N LEU A 17 28.91 14.05 -14.91
CA LEU A 17 29.85 13.84 -13.81
C LEU A 17 30.42 12.42 -13.82
N HIS A 18 29.61 11.43 -14.21
CA HIS A 18 30.07 10.05 -14.35
C HIS A 18 31.12 9.89 -15.46
N VAL A 19 30.90 10.52 -16.62
CA VAL A 19 31.85 10.49 -17.74
C VAL A 19 33.16 11.19 -17.38
N ASN A 20 33.10 12.28 -16.63
CA ASN A 20 34.25 13.11 -16.28
C ASN A 20 35.04 12.65 -15.04
N ALA A 21 34.49 11.71 -14.26
CA ALA A 21 35.15 11.20 -13.06
C ALA A 21 36.41 10.39 -13.40
N GLN A 22 37.49 10.62 -12.64
CA GLN A 22 38.82 10.09 -12.96
C GLN A 22 39.05 8.70 -12.37
N THR A 23 38.33 8.36 -11.31
CA THR A 23 38.42 7.06 -10.63
C THR A 23 37.08 6.32 -10.63
N ASN A 24 37.14 5.00 -10.49
CA ASN A 24 35.93 4.18 -10.34
C ASN A 24 35.15 4.52 -9.06
N GLU A 25 35.85 4.97 -8.02
CA GLU A 25 35.23 5.34 -6.75
C GLU A 25 34.45 6.65 -6.85
N GLU A 26 34.94 7.62 -7.63
CA GLU A 26 34.21 8.84 -7.97
C GLU A 26 33.00 8.51 -8.86
N LYS A 27 33.20 7.68 -9.90
CA LYS A 27 32.10 7.24 -10.79
C LYS A 27 30.94 6.57 -10.07
N ALA A 28 31.22 5.83 -9.00
CA ALA A 28 30.19 5.17 -8.20
C ALA A 28 29.31 6.15 -7.41
N LYS A 29 29.78 7.37 -7.15
CA LYS A 29 29.06 8.40 -6.38
C LYS A 29 28.24 9.34 -7.26
N THR A 30 28.44 9.32 -8.58
CA THR A 30 27.78 10.25 -9.51
C THR A 30 26.48 9.72 -10.09
N ILE A 31 26.26 8.40 -10.04
CA ILE A 31 25.03 7.75 -10.51
C ILE A 31 24.25 7.19 -9.35
N VAL A 32 22.97 7.54 -9.28
CA VAL A 32 22.01 7.03 -8.31
C VAL A 32 21.31 5.81 -8.89
N ASN A 33 21.16 4.78 -8.05
CA ASN A 33 20.23 3.69 -8.33
C ASN A 33 18.95 3.92 -7.52
N PRO A 34 17.83 4.37 -8.14
CA PRO A 34 16.56 4.58 -7.45
C PRO A 34 16.05 3.34 -6.71
N GLY A 35 16.40 2.14 -7.18
CA GLY A 35 16.05 0.88 -6.50
C GLY A 35 16.84 0.63 -5.21
N LYS A 36 17.73 1.54 -4.80
CA LYS A 36 18.45 1.51 -3.52
C LYS A 36 18.43 2.86 -2.79
N ALA A 37 17.85 3.89 -3.39
CA ALA A 37 17.89 5.27 -2.91
C ALA A 37 16.52 5.93 -3.10
N PRO A 38 15.61 5.85 -2.11
CA PRO A 38 14.27 6.44 -2.22
C PRO A 38 14.27 7.95 -2.39
N GLU A 39 15.38 8.63 -2.06
CA GLU A 39 15.58 10.07 -2.21
C GLU A 39 15.40 10.53 -3.66
N ALA A 40 15.76 9.70 -4.64
CA ALA A 40 15.54 9.97 -6.05
C ALA A 40 14.03 10.11 -6.37
N CYS A 41 13.21 9.26 -5.76
CA CYS A 41 11.75 9.32 -5.93
C CYS A 41 11.16 10.53 -5.21
N TYR A 42 11.64 10.82 -4.00
CA TYR A 42 11.12 11.89 -3.15
C TYR A 42 11.39 13.31 -3.66
N GLN A 43 12.25 13.50 -4.67
CA GLN A 43 12.39 14.80 -5.34
C GLN A 43 11.05 15.31 -5.88
N CYS A 44 10.22 14.40 -6.39
CA CYS A 44 8.91 14.71 -6.95
C CYS A 44 7.75 14.13 -6.12
N HIS A 45 7.93 12.93 -5.55
CA HIS A 45 6.90 12.20 -4.80
C HIS A 45 6.82 12.61 -3.33
N LEU A 46 6.61 13.92 -3.09
CA LEU A 46 6.59 14.50 -1.74
C LEU A 46 5.45 13.99 -0.87
N LYS A 47 4.30 13.68 -1.47
CA LYS A 47 3.18 13.07 -0.76
C LYS A 47 3.58 11.70 -0.20
N GLN A 48 4.20 10.87 -1.01
CA GLN A 48 4.65 9.54 -0.58
C GLN A 48 5.70 9.67 0.52
N LYS A 49 6.65 10.61 0.39
CA LYS A 49 7.62 10.93 1.47
C LYS A 49 6.92 11.22 2.80
N ALA A 50 5.85 12.02 2.77
CA ALA A 50 5.07 12.32 3.97
C ALA A 50 4.31 11.09 4.50
N GLU A 51 3.70 10.29 3.62
CA GLU A 51 2.98 9.07 4.01
C GLU A 51 3.90 8.04 4.69
N PHE A 52 5.12 7.82 4.17
CA PHE A 52 6.12 6.96 4.79
C PHE A 52 6.66 7.52 6.12
N GLY A 53 6.42 8.79 6.43
CA GLY A 53 6.74 9.39 7.73
C GLY A 53 5.65 9.18 8.80
N LEU A 54 4.52 8.56 8.46
CA LEU A 54 3.42 8.31 9.40
C LEU A 54 3.72 7.13 10.32
N GLN A 55 2.96 6.98 11.41
CA GLN A 55 3.22 5.95 12.43
C GLN A 55 3.19 4.52 11.88
N TYR A 56 2.26 4.20 10.98
CA TYR A 56 2.16 2.89 10.36
C TYR A 56 2.48 3.02 8.88
N HIS A 57 3.58 2.43 8.46
CA HIS A 57 4.02 2.43 7.06
C HIS A 57 4.69 1.11 6.73
N HIS A 58 4.80 0.84 5.45
CA HIS A 58 5.66 -0.22 4.94
C HIS A 58 7.13 0.15 5.20
N PRO A 59 8.02 -0.81 5.52
CA PRO A 59 9.33 -0.54 6.15
C PRO A 59 10.41 -0.06 5.16
N LEU A 60 10.07 0.97 4.37
CA LEU A 60 10.92 1.61 3.37
C LEU A 60 11.92 2.57 4.02
N PRO A 61 11.54 3.45 4.98
CA PRO A 61 12.51 4.28 5.70
C PRO A 61 13.55 3.48 6.49
N GLU A 62 13.18 2.28 6.95
CA GLU A 62 14.08 1.35 7.65
C GLU A 62 14.98 0.56 6.69
N GLY A 63 14.87 0.78 5.38
CA GLY A 63 15.72 0.14 4.37
C GLY A 63 15.44 -1.35 4.15
N LYS A 64 14.28 -1.86 4.61
CA LYS A 64 13.89 -3.27 4.42
C LYS A 64 13.16 -3.50 3.09
N MET A 65 12.75 -2.42 2.43
CA MET A 65 12.16 -2.43 1.10
C MET A 65 12.41 -1.10 0.40
N THR A 66 12.07 -1.04 -0.88
CA THR A 66 12.27 0.10 -1.76
C THR A 66 11.02 0.37 -2.59
N CYS A 67 10.94 1.56 -3.18
CA CYS A 67 9.85 1.93 -4.08
C CYS A 67 9.67 0.90 -5.22
N THR A 68 10.79 0.30 -5.65
CA THR A 68 10.82 -0.61 -6.80
C THR A 68 10.39 -2.04 -6.51
N ASP A 69 10.23 -2.40 -5.24
CA ASP A 69 9.66 -3.71 -4.88
C ASP A 69 8.19 -3.81 -5.31
N CYS A 70 7.53 -2.66 -5.40
CA CYS A 70 6.16 -2.52 -5.89
C CYS A 70 6.09 -1.88 -7.28
N HIS A 71 6.77 -0.75 -7.50
CA HIS A 71 6.67 0.02 -8.75
C HIS A 71 7.79 -0.29 -9.75
N ASP A 72 7.48 -0.31 -11.04
CA ASP A 72 8.50 -0.39 -12.09
C ASP A 72 8.59 0.98 -12.81
N PRO A 73 9.65 1.76 -12.57
CA PRO A 73 9.83 3.07 -13.20
C PRO A 73 10.23 2.99 -14.69
N HIS A 74 10.58 1.81 -15.20
CA HIS A 74 10.98 1.59 -16.60
C HIS A 74 9.91 0.88 -17.44
N SER A 75 8.74 0.61 -16.85
CA SER A 75 7.68 -0.12 -17.56
C SER A 75 7.17 0.66 -18.78
N PRO A 76 7.06 0.00 -19.95
CA PRO A 76 6.67 0.63 -21.22
C PRO A 76 5.23 1.13 -21.23
N GLU A 77 4.38 0.66 -20.31
CA GLU A 77 2.99 1.10 -20.10
C GLU A 77 2.89 2.53 -19.52
N GLY A 78 4.04 3.11 -19.15
CA GLY A 78 4.17 4.45 -18.57
C GLY A 78 3.91 4.47 -17.06
N VAL A 79 4.68 5.31 -16.35
CA VAL A 79 4.44 5.62 -14.92
C VAL A 79 3.18 6.47 -14.82
N ARG A 80 2.01 5.82 -14.77
CA ARG A 80 0.76 6.52 -14.45
C ARG A 80 0.73 6.84 -12.94
N PRO A 81 0.35 8.07 -12.54
CA PRO A 81 0.11 8.37 -11.13
C PRO A 81 -0.89 7.37 -10.54
N GLY A 82 -0.51 6.67 -9.48
CA GLY A 82 -1.35 5.67 -8.83
C GLY A 82 -1.39 4.29 -9.50
N SER A 83 -0.62 4.05 -10.56
CA SER A 83 -0.49 2.72 -11.15
C SER A 83 0.67 1.97 -10.49
N LEU A 84 0.40 0.74 -10.07
CA LEU A 84 1.46 -0.27 -10.07
C LEU A 84 1.78 -0.55 -11.54
N THR A 85 3.01 -0.29 -11.95
CA THR A 85 3.48 -0.50 -13.33
C THR A 85 3.74 -1.97 -13.65
N SER A 86 3.47 -2.88 -12.71
CA SER A 86 3.48 -4.30 -12.99
C SER A 86 2.22 -4.66 -13.79
N LEU A 87 2.40 -5.43 -14.87
CA LEU A 87 1.36 -6.12 -15.67
C LEU A 87 0.43 -7.02 -14.80
N GLY A 88 0.64 -7.01 -13.49
CA GLY A 88 0.02 -7.77 -12.42
C GLY A 88 -1.31 -7.23 -11.87
N GLY A 89 -1.54 -5.92 -11.97
CA GLY A 89 -2.52 -5.26 -11.10
C GLY A 89 -2.01 -5.15 -9.66
N ILE A 90 -2.71 -4.36 -8.84
CA ILE A 90 -2.23 -3.95 -7.51
C ILE A 90 -2.12 -5.13 -6.54
N ASP A 91 -3.12 -6.00 -6.53
CA ASP A 91 -3.23 -7.08 -5.54
C ASP A 91 -2.18 -8.19 -5.77
N ARG A 92 -1.78 -8.43 -7.03
CA ARG A 92 -0.67 -9.36 -7.33
C ARG A 92 0.66 -8.86 -6.75
N ALA A 93 0.88 -7.55 -6.67
CA ALA A 93 2.07 -7.02 -6.02
C ALA A 93 2.02 -7.24 -4.50
N CYS A 94 0.85 -7.03 -3.87
CA CYS A 94 0.64 -7.30 -2.46
C CYS A 94 0.88 -8.79 -2.13
N ALA A 95 0.32 -9.70 -2.94
CA ALA A 95 0.41 -11.15 -2.75
C ALA A 95 1.84 -11.72 -2.88
N LYS A 96 2.82 -10.96 -3.39
CA LYS A 96 4.23 -11.38 -3.37
C LYS A 96 4.71 -11.62 -1.93
N CYS A 97 4.25 -10.79 -1.00
CA CYS A 97 4.60 -10.84 0.41
C CYS A 97 3.42 -11.24 1.31
N HIS A 98 2.21 -10.77 1.01
CA HIS A 98 0.99 -10.97 1.82
C HIS A 98 0.13 -12.13 1.32
N LYS A 99 0.74 -13.33 1.22
CA LYS A 99 0.06 -14.53 0.68
C LYS A 99 -1.13 -14.95 1.54
N ASP A 100 -0.95 -14.90 2.86
CA ASP A 100 -1.98 -15.35 3.81
C ASP A 100 -3.22 -14.47 3.77
N GLN A 101 -3.08 -13.19 3.44
CA GLN A 101 -4.20 -12.24 3.29
C GLN A 101 -4.81 -12.27 1.89
N ALA A 102 -4.05 -12.69 0.87
CA ALA A 102 -4.54 -12.79 -0.50
C ALA A 102 -5.39 -14.05 -0.74
N GLY A 103 -5.30 -15.04 0.14
CA GLY A 103 -6.03 -16.30 0.01
C GLY A 103 -5.33 -17.30 -0.93
N PRO A 104 -6.07 -18.27 -1.49
CA PRO A 104 -7.53 -18.33 -1.60
C PRO A 104 -8.23 -18.64 -0.27
N PHE A 105 -9.47 -18.16 -0.12
CA PHE A 105 -10.34 -18.49 1.01
C PHE A 105 -11.60 -19.22 0.53
N VAL A 106 -12.13 -20.14 1.33
CA VAL A 106 -13.44 -20.77 1.07
C VAL A 106 -14.56 -19.71 1.12
N TYR A 107 -14.48 -18.83 2.12
CA TYR A 107 -15.40 -17.72 2.30
C TYR A 107 -14.64 -16.40 2.15
N GLU A 108 -14.50 -15.93 0.91
CA GLU A 108 -13.82 -14.68 0.57
C GLU A 108 -14.65 -13.46 1.01
N HIS A 109 -14.01 -12.43 1.56
CA HIS A 109 -14.68 -11.13 1.73
C HIS A 109 -14.71 -10.40 0.38
N GLU A 110 -15.90 -10.07 -0.11
CA GLU A 110 -16.08 -9.56 -1.49
C GLU A 110 -15.23 -8.29 -1.74
N ALA A 111 -15.08 -7.42 -0.75
CA ALA A 111 -14.27 -6.20 -0.91
C ALA A 111 -12.77 -6.48 -1.16
N VAL A 112 -12.27 -7.69 -0.86
CA VAL A 112 -10.89 -8.07 -1.22
C VAL A 112 -10.75 -8.24 -2.73
N ARG A 113 -11.82 -8.65 -3.44
CA ARG A 113 -11.84 -8.71 -4.92
C ARG A 113 -11.84 -7.34 -5.57
N GLU A 114 -12.37 -6.33 -4.88
CA GLU A 114 -12.29 -4.93 -5.30
C GLU A 114 -10.87 -4.34 -5.13
N GLY A 115 -10.03 -5.01 -4.34
CA GLY A 115 -8.60 -4.77 -4.20
C GLY A 115 -8.18 -4.31 -2.80
N CYS A 116 -6.93 -4.60 -2.43
CA CYS A 116 -6.42 -4.36 -1.08
C CYS A 116 -6.48 -2.87 -0.67
N THR A 117 -6.41 -1.97 -1.65
CA THR A 117 -6.42 -0.51 -1.42
C THR A 117 -7.80 0.05 -1.10
N VAL A 118 -8.88 -0.74 -1.18
CA VAL A 118 -10.21 -0.30 -0.71
C VAL A 118 -10.18 0.03 0.79
N CYS A 119 -9.40 -0.74 1.55
CA CYS A 119 -9.21 -0.60 2.99
C CYS A 119 -7.86 0.01 3.38
N HIS A 120 -6.78 -0.28 2.63
CA HIS A 120 -5.41 0.11 3.02
C HIS A 120 -4.87 1.34 2.29
N ASN A 121 -4.05 2.13 3.00
CA ASN A 121 -3.16 3.16 2.48
C ASN A 121 -1.73 2.61 2.43
N VAL A 122 -1.29 2.16 1.25
CA VAL A 122 -0.11 1.31 1.10
C VAL A 122 1.25 1.99 1.33
N HIS A 123 1.33 3.32 1.43
CA HIS A 123 2.58 3.99 1.79
C HIS A 123 2.65 4.27 3.29
N GLY A 124 1.54 4.67 3.89
CA GLY A 124 1.41 4.81 5.33
C GLY A 124 0.07 5.40 5.76
N SER A 125 -0.22 5.27 7.05
CA SER A 125 -1.41 5.77 7.71
C SER A 125 -1.13 6.11 9.17
N ILE A 126 -1.98 6.97 9.74
CA ILE A 126 -2.06 7.16 11.19
C ILE A 126 -2.82 6.02 11.87
N ASN A 127 -3.60 5.24 11.11
CA ASN A 127 -4.37 4.12 11.63
C ASN A 127 -3.55 2.83 11.55
N GLU A 128 -3.68 1.98 12.58
CA GLU A 128 -3.02 0.69 12.65
C GLU A 128 -3.28 -0.15 11.40
N LYS A 129 -2.33 -1.01 11.03
CA LYS A 129 -2.39 -1.88 9.84
C LYS A 129 -2.59 -1.08 8.55
N MET A 130 -2.16 0.18 8.54
CA MET A 130 -2.25 1.09 7.40
C MET A 130 -3.68 1.29 6.89
N LEU A 131 -4.68 1.28 7.77
CA LEU A 131 -6.08 1.40 7.36
C LEU A 131 -6.46 2.83 6.97
N LYS A 132 -7.43 2.97 6.06
CA LYS A 132 -8.01 4.26 5.65
C LYS A 132 -8.86 4.92 6.73
N GLN A 133 -9.44 4.14 7.62
CA GLN A 133 -10.24 4.57 8.77
C GLN A 133 -9.92 3.66 9.95
N ARG A 134 -10.12 4.15 11.17
CA ARG A 134 -10.02 3.36 12.40
C ARG A 134 -11.35 2.70 12.75
N ASP A 135 -11.28 1.66 13.59
CA ASP A 135 -12.44 1.09 14.28
C ASP A 135 -13.56 0.63 13.32
N ALA A 136 -14.80 0.61 13.81
CA ALA A 136 -15.98 0.20 13.04
C ALA A 136 -16.25 1.12 11.84
N HIS A 137 -15.68 2.33 11.83
CA HIS A 137 -15.90 3.28 10.74
C HIS A 137 -15.37 2.74 9.41
N LEU A 138 -14.34 1.87 9.43
CA LEU A 138 -13.88 1.23 8.19
C LEU A 138 -14.95 0.31 7.60
N CYS A 139 -15.49 -0.59 8.42
CA CYS A 139 -16.50 -1.58 8.03
C CYS A 139 -17.81 -0.89 7.61
N LEU A 140 -18.23 0.13 8.36
CA LEU A 140 -19.44 0.90 8.11
C LEU A 140 -19.39 1.74 6.82
N ARG A 141 -18.26 1.81 6.12
CA ARG A 141 -18.25 2.41 4.76
C ARG A 141 -19.08 1.61 3.77
N CYS A 142 -19.20 0.29 4.00
CA CYS A 142 -19.98 -0.61 3.15
C CYS A 142 -21.11 -1.30 3.93
N HIS A 143 -20.89 -1.65 5.20
CA HIS A 143 -21.85 -2.36 6.04
C HIS A 143 -22.77 -1.43 6.86
N TYR A 144 -22.98 -0.19 6.40
CA TYR A 144 -23.92 0.72 7.04
C TYR A 144 -25.36 0.43 6.64
N GLN A 145 -26.26 0.54 7.61
CA GLN A 145 -27.71 0.50 7.43
C GLN A 145 -28.35 1.61 8.25
N SER A 146 -29.48 2.14 7.79
CA SER A 146 -30.23 3.19 8.51
C SER A 146 -30.74 2.74 9.88
N THR A 147 -30.82 1.43 10.12
CA THR A 147 -31.25 0.78 11.35
C THR A 147 -30.09 0.43 12.30
N TYR A 148 -28.90 0.98 12.08
CA TYR A 148 -27.73 0.79 12.94
C TYR A 148 -28.09 0.97 14.44
N PRO A 149 -27.66 0.08 15.36
CA PRO A 149 -26.62 -0.94 15.20
C PRO A 149 -27.08 -2.30 14.65
N SER A 150 -28.24 -2.39 13.98
CA SER A 150 -28.56 -3.60 13.21
C SER A 150 -27.76 -3.62 11.90
N ILE A 151 -27.13 -4.76 11.61
CA ILE A 151 -26.40 -5.03 10.36
C ILE A 151 -26.92 -6.36 9.81
N GLY A 152 -27.48 -6.32 8.60
CA GLY A 152 -28.29 -7.42 8.07
C GLY A 152 -29.53 -7.64 8.93
N ASP A 153 -29.85 -8.89 9.22
CA ASP A 153 -30.98 -9.25 10.09
C ASP A 153 -30.58 -9.36 11.58
N THR A 154 -29.36 -8.94 11.94
CA THR A 154 -28.81 -9.12 13.29
C THR A 154 -28.59 -7.78 14.00
N SER A 155 -29.18 -7.62 15.19
CA SER A 155 -28.88 -6.49 16.08
C SER A 155 -27.50 -6.66 16.71
N HIS A 156 -26.64 -5.65 16.58
CA HIS A 156 -25.33 -5.59 17.23
C HIS A 156 -25.31 -4.71 18.49
N SER A 157 -26.49 -4.28 18.96
CA SER A 157 -26.65 -3.43 20.15
C SER A 157 -25.90 -3.94 21.39
N SER A 158 -25.92 -5.26 21.64
CA SER A 158 -25.19 -5.90 22.73
C SER A 158 -23.77 -6.35 22.37
N ARG A 159 -23.39 -6.30 21.08
CA ARG A 159 -22.14 -6.89 20.54
C ARG A 159 -21.09 -5.86 20.15
N ILE A 160 -21.46 -4.59 20.00
CA ILE A 160 -20.52 -3.49 19.71
C ILE A 160 -19.77 -3.02 20.96
N PHE A 161 -20.35 -3.24 22.15
CA PHE A 161 -19.75 -2.84 23.42
C PHE A 161 -18.33 -3.40 23.68
N PRO A 162 -18.03 -4.70 23.46
CA PRO A 162 -16.69 -5.24 23.68
C PRO A 162 -15.62 -4.73 22.70
N GLY A 163 -16.03 -4.12 21.58
CA GLY A 163 -15.10 -3.53 20.61
C GLY A 163 -15.67 -3.52 19.20
N PRO A 164 -15.17 -2.64 18.32
CA PRO A 164 -15.64 -2.55 16.94
C PRO A 164 -15.35 -3.85 16.16
N CYS A 165 -16.38 -4.43 15.55
CA CYS A 165 -16.40 -5.54 14.58
C CYS A 165 -15.31 -6.61 14.81
N TRP A 166 -14.12 -6.40 14.21
CA TRP A 166 -12.98 -7.33 14.31
C TRP A 166 -12.26 -7.32 15.66
N SER A 167 -12.18 -6.17 16.31
CA SER A 167 -11.47 -5.98 17.58
C SER A 167 -12.32 -6.41 18.78
N GLY A 168 -13.64 -6.51 18.58
CA GLY A 168 -14.55 -7.16 19.51
C GLY A 168 -14.48 -8.69 19.48
N GLY A 169 -13.69 -9.28 18.56
CA GLY A 169 -13.42 -10.71 18.49
C GLY A 169 -14.47 -11.55 17.75
N CYS A 170 -15.46 -10.93 17.08
CA CYS A 170 -16.50 -11.65 16.33
C CYS A 170 -16.13 -11.82 14.85
N HIS A 171 -15.59 -10.77 14.23
CA HIS A 171 -15.31 -10.69 12.80
C HIS A 171 -13.81 -10.67 12.53
N THR A 172 -13.14 -11.75 12.91
CA THR A 172 -11.67 -11.78 13.05
C THR A 172 -10.92 -12.04 11.75
N ALA A 173 -11.62 -12.32 10.65
CA ALA A 173 -11.03 -12.72 9.38
C ALA A 173 -11.43 -11.80 8.21
N PRO A 174 -11.21 -10.47 8.28
CA PRO A 174 -11.72 -9.50 7.30
C PRO A 174 -11.16 -9.67 5.87
N HIS A 175 -10.16 -10.52 5.67
CA HIS A 175 -9.63 -10.88 4.35
C HIS A 175 -10.32 -12.11 3.74
N GLY A 176 -11.03 -12.89 4.56
CA GLY A 176 -11.66 -14.16 4.20
C GLY A 176 -11.37 -15.24 5.25
N SER A 177 -12.25 -16.24 5.32
CA SER A 177 -12.14 -17.38 6.25
C SER A 177 -12.22 -18.71 5.50
N ASN A 178 -11.50 -19.72 5.99
CA ASN A 178 -11.60 -21.11 5.52
C ASN A 178 -12.51 -21.98 6.41
N TYR A 179 -13.10 -21.39 7.45
CA TYR A 179 -13.81 -22.12 8.49
C TYR A 179 -15.28 -21.68 8.63
N ASN A 180 -15.54 -20.38 8.60
CA ASN A 180 -16.88 -19.83 8.81
C ASN A 180 -17.10 -18.56 8.01
N GLU A 181 -18.21 -18.49 7.29
CA GLU A 181 -18.61 -17.32 6.52
C GLU A 181 -18.76 -16.05 7.38
N HIS A 182 -19.20 -16.16 8.63
CA HIS A 182 -19.47 -15.02 9.50
C HIS A 182 -18.21 -14.25 9.91
N GLU A 183 -17.05 -14.91 9.96
CA GLU A 183 -15.80 -14.29 10.41
C GLU A 183 -15.25 -13.26 9.41
N ARG A 184 -15.71 -13.32 8.16
CA ARG A 184 -15.19 -12.47 7.06
C ARG A 184 -15.76 -11.06 7.04
N LEU A 185 -16.86 -10.81 7.75
CA LEU A 185 -17.78 -9.68 7.56
C LEU A 185 -17.64 -8.58 8.61
#